data_AF-W7KZS3-F1
#
_entry.id   AF-W7KZS3-F1
#
_cell.length_a   1.000
_cell.length_b   1.000
_cell.length_c   1.000
_cell.angle_alpha   90.00
_cell.angle_beta   90.00
_cell.angle_gamma   90.00
#
_symmetry.space_group_name_H-M   'P 1'
#
loop_
_entity.id
_entity.type
_entity.pdbx_description
1 polymer ?
#
loop_
_entity_poly.entity_id
_entity_poly.type
_entity_poly.pdbx_seq_one_letter_code
_entity_poly.pdbx_strand_id
1 'polypeptide(L)'
;MLVEEEHEVIALGGLIPLMKKGLNHCRATLDRIFNLYSEANFHFLGGANELLLEYPFFSSDSTAFLNSRRNPSQRKLYLPTGERAEAPESLNTRDIIKQNLKFLIELEEIKRVDLFSFA
;
A
#
# COMPACT_ATOMS: atom_id res chain seq x y z
N MET A 1 -10.77 -15.67 27.48
CA MET A 1 -10.16 -15.22 26.21
C MET A 1 -11.02 -14.07 25.70
N LEU A 2 -10.46 -12.98 25.18
CA LEU A 2 -11.24 -11.81 24.73
C LEU A 2 -11.88 -12.00 23.35
N VAL A 3 -11.46 -13.03 22.62
CA VAL A 3 -12.01 -13.45 21.33
C VAL A 3 -12.09 -14.98 21.35
N GLU A 4 -13.15 -15.58 20.83
CA GLU A 4 -13.38 -17.03 20.85
C GLU A 4 -13.00 -17.71 19.52
N GLU A 5 -12.92 -16.96 18.42
CA GLU A 5 -12.62 -17.43 17.06
C GLU A 5 -11.46 -16.64 16.43
N GLU A 6 -10.75 -17.26 15.50
CA GLU A 6 -9.70 -16.58 14.75
C GLU A 6 -10.31 -15.63 13.70
N HIS A 7 -9.77 -14.41 13.61
CA HIS A 7 -10.28 -13.41 12.68
C HIS A 7 -9.90 -13.75 11.24
N GLU A 8 -10.88 -13.79 10.34
CA GLU A 8 -10.63 -14.02 8.91
C GLU A 8 -9.69 -12.97 8.29
N VAL A 9 -9.76 -11.72 8.76
CA VAL A 9 -8.93 -10.59 8.33
C VAL A 9 -8.63 -9.68 9.53
N ILE A 10 -7.37 -9.26 9.66
CA ILE A 10 -6.90 -8.34 10.70
C ILE A 10 -6.48 -7.02 10.05
N ALA A 11 -7.14 -5.92 10.39
CA ALA A 11 -6.77 -4.60 9.89
C ALA A 11 -5.59 -3.98 10.65
N LEU A 12 -4.57 -3.52 9.92
CA LEU A 12 -3.40 -2.85 10.47
C LEU A 12 -3.56 -1.33 10.33
N GLY A 13 -4.08 -0.71 11.38
CA GLY A 13 -4.16 0.75 11.53
C GLY A 13 -2.84 1.38 12.01
N GLY A 14 -2.79 2.72 12.02
CA GLY A 14 -1.65 3.48 12.57
C GLY A 14 -0.39 3.51 11.69
N LEU A 15 -0.36 2.76 10.59
CA LEU A 15 0.74 2.73 9.63
C LEU A 15 0.92 4.07 8.90
N ILE A 16 -0.16 4.78 8.56
CA ILE A 16 -0.09 6.08 7.87
C ILE A 16 0.67 7.14 8.70
N PRO A 17 0.33 7.38 9.99
CA PRO A 17 1.15 8.21 10.87
C PRO A 17 2.59 7.71 11.03
N LEU A 18 2.81 6.39 11.09
CA LEU A 18 4.14 5.82 11.23
C LEU A 18 5.02 6.09 10.02
N MET A 19 4.48 5.98 8.80
CA MET A 19 5.18 6.30 7.55
C MET A 19 5.63 7.76 7.47
N LYS A 20 4.91 8.70 8.13
CA LYS A 20 5.37 10.09 8.24
C LYS A 20 6.67 10.24 9.05
N LYS A 21 7.02 9.25 9.88
CA LYS A 21 8.31 9.16 10.58
C LYS A 21 9.39 8.45 9.74
N GLY A 22 9.05 8.01 8.53
CA GLY A 22 9.93 7.30 7.61
C GLY A 22 9.52 5.85 7.43
N LEU A 23 9.65 5.36 6.19
CA LEU A 23 9.23 4.01 5.81
C LEU A 23 9.99 2.90 6.54
N ASN A 24 11.26 3.13 6.91
CA ASN A 24 12.05 2.13 7.64
C ASN A 24 11.44 1.76 9.00
N HIS A 25 10.78 2.71 9.68
CA HIS A 25 10.07 2.41 10.93
C HIS A 25 8.82 1.55 10.68
N CYS A 26 8.14 1.80 9.56
CA CYS A 26 7.00 1.00 9.12
C CYS A 26 7.44 -0.42 8.77
N ARG A 27 8.51 -0.56 7.97
CA ARG A 27 9.11 -1.85 7.60
C ARG A 27 9.50 -2.67 8.82
N ALA A 28 10.25 -2.10 9.76
CA ALA A 28 10.63 -2.80 10.99
C ALA A 28 9.43 -3.29 11.83
N THR A 29 8.29 -2.60 11.74
CA THR A 29 7.04 -3.04 12.39
C THR A 29 6.37 -4.16 11.61
N LEU A 30 6.27 -4.02 10.28
CA LEU A 30 5.67 -5.02 9.40
C LEU A 30 6.48 -6.31 9.39
N ASP A 31 7.82 -6.25 9.34
CA ASP A 31 8.71 -7.41 9.44
C ASP A 31 8.39 -8.22 10.70
N ARG A 32 8.21 -7.56 11.85
CA ARG A 32 7.86 -8.24 13.10
C ARG A 32 6.47 -8.89 13.04
N ILE A 33 5.48 -8.21 12.45
CA ILE A 33 4.11 -8.72 12.33
C ILE A 33 4.08 -9.94 11.40
N PHE A 34 4.59 -9.82 10.18
CA PHE A 34 4.54 -10.88 9.18
C PHE A 34 5.45 -12.07 9.52
N ASN A 35 6.53 -11.87 10.28
CA ASN A 35 7.33 -12.98 10.80
C ASN A 35 6.64 -13.75 11.94
N LEU A 36 5.84 -13.06 12.77
CA LEU A 36 5.13 -13.71 13.90
C LEU A 36 3.80 -14.34 13.47
N TYR A 37 3.17 -13.79 12.43
CA TYR A 37 1.82 -14.14 12.01
C TYR A 37 1.76 -14.34 10.49
N SER A 38 2.64 -15.20 9.95
CA SER A 38 2.82 -15.37 8.50
C SER A 38 1.58 -15.91 7.76
N GLU A 39 0.67 -16.60 8.47
CA GLU A 39 -0.54 -17.17 7.88
C GLU A 39 -1.78 -16.26 8.03
N ALA A 40 -1.67 -15.15 8.76
CA ALA A 40 -2.79 -14.26 8.99
C ALA A 40 -3.04 -13.32 7.80
N ASN A 41 -4.31 -13.10 7.47
CA ASN A 41 -4.72 -12.16 6.43
C ASN A 41 -4.71 -10.73 6.97
N PHE A 42 -3.70 -9.94 6.61
CA PHE A 42 -3.63 -8.54 7.02
C PHE A 42 -4.21 -7.56 6.01
N HIS A 43 -5.05 -6.64 6.47
CA HIS A 43 -5.56 -5.52 5.67
C HIS A 43 -4.77 -4.23 5.95
N PHE A 44 -4.17 -3.61 4.93
CA PHE A 44 -3.44 -2.36 5.07
C PHE A 44 -4.40 -1.17 5.07
N LEU A 45 -4.72 -0.68 6.27
CA LEU A 45 -5.69 0.41 6.42
C LEU A 45 -5.12 1.74 5.90
N GLY A 46 -5.76 2.29 4.86
CA GLY A 46 -5.37 3.54 4.19
C GLY A 46 -4.11 3.45 3.33
N GLY A 47 -3.54 2.26 3.14
CA GLY A 47 -2.26 2.03 2.48
C GLY A 47 -2.34 2.03 0.96
N ALA A 48 -1.46 2.77 0.29
CA ALA A 48 -1.29 2.69 -1.15
C ALA A 48 0.08 3.24 -1.55
N ASN A 49 1.11 2.41 -1.40
CA ASN A 49 2.50 2.76 -1.69
C ASN A 49 3.33 1.47 -1.91
N GLU A 50 4.65 1.59 -1.99
CA GLU A 50 5.59 0.50 -2.26
C GLU A 50 5.45 -0.70 -1.31
N LEU A 51 4.97 -0.49 -0.08
CA LEU A 51 4.75 -1.56 0.90
C LEU A 51 3.73 -2.61 0.43
N LEU A 52 2.84 -2.27 -0.51
CA LEU A 52 1.90 -3.23 -1.10
C LEU A 52 2.59 -4.30 -1.96
N LEU A 53 3.79 -4.00 -2.46
CA LEU A 53 4.61 -4.94 -3.23
C LEU A 53 5.65 -5.64 -2.35
N GLU A 54 6.02 -5.03 -1.22
CA GLU A 54 7.06 -5.56 -0.32
C GLU A 54 6.51 -6.56 0.72
N TYR A 55 5.21 -6.50 1.05
CA TYR A 55 4.61 -7.30 2.12
C TYR A 55 3.34 -8.01 1.65
N PRO A 56 3.04 -9.22 2.19
CA PRO A 56 1.93 -10.04 1.73
C PRO A 56 0.59 -9.60 2.35
N PHE A 57 0.23 -8.32 2.23
CA PHE A 57 -1.07 -7.81 2.67
C PHE A 57 -2.20 -8.53 1.92
N PHE A 58 -3.17 -9.10 2.63
CA PHE A 58 -4.34 -9.73 2.01
C PHE A 58 -5.13 -8.71 1.18
N SER A 59 -5.40 -7.53 1.74
CA SER A 59 -6.12 -6.44 1.05
C SER A 59 -5.67 -5.06 1.52
N SER A 60 -6.12 -4.01 0.84
CA SER A 60 -5.83 -2.62 1.22
C SER A 60 -6.97 -1.69 0.79
N ASP A 61 -7.12 -0.57 1.49
CA ASP A 61 -8.01 0.52 1.09
C ASP A 61 -7.23 1.83 0.96
N SER A 62 -7.58 2.68 0.01
CA SER A 62 -7.00 4.03 -0.05
C SER A 62 -7.81 5.00 -0.90
N THR A 63 -7.68 6.28 -0.56
CA THR A 63 -8.13 7.40 -1.40
C THR A 63 -6.96 8.05 -2.16
N ALA A 64 -5.76 7.45 -2.13
CA ALA A 64 -4.54 8.07 -2.64
C ALA A 64 -4.59 8.44 -4.13
N PHE A 65 -5.36 7.70 -4.95
CA PHE A 65 -5.56 8.03 -6.36
C PHE A 65 -6.24 9.39 -6.57
N LEU A 66 -6.97 9.92 -5.58
CA LEU A 66 -7.65 11.22 -5.63
C LEU A 66 -6.81 12.39 -5.07
N ASN A 67 -5.62 12.13 -4.54
CA ASN A 67 -4.85 13.16 -3.82
C ASN A 67 -4.48 14.36 -4.69
N SER A 68 -4.21 14.15 -5.99
CA SER A 68 -3.90 15.21 -6.94
C SER A 68 -5.04 16.20 -7.17
N ARG A 69 -6.29 15.80 -6.88
CA ARG A 69 -7.46 16.70 -6.87
C ARG A 69 -7.56 17.51 -5.58
N ARG A 70 -7.14 16.94 -4.45
CA ARG A 70 -7.32 17.54 -3.12
C ARG A 70 -6.25 18.58 -2.79
N ASN A 71 -5.02 18.36 -3.24
CA ASN A 71 -3.89 19.21 -2.93
C ASN A 71 -2.92 19.29 -4.12
N PRO A 72 -2.61 20.49 -4.65
CA PRO A 72 -1.61 20.67 -5.70
C PRO A 72 -0.23 20.07 -5.36
N SER A 73 0.17 20.05 -4.09
CA SER A 73 1.44 19.43 -3.66
C SER A 73 1.41 17.90 -3.60
N GLN A 74 0.28 17.28 -3.96
CA GLN A 74 0.12 15.82 -4.05
C GLN A 74 -0.17 15.36 -5.47
N ARG A 75 0.29 16.12 -6.47
CA ARG A 75 0.31 15.71 -7.87
C ARG A 75 1.38 14.65 -8.09
N LYS A 76 1.11 13.43 -7.64
CA LYS A 76 2.04 12.29 -7.74
C LYS A 76 1.50 11.16 -8.59
N LEU A 77 2.42 10.47 -9.25
CA LEU A 77 2.16 9.26 -10.02
C LEU A 77 2.77 8.05 -9.32
N TYR A 78 2.07 6.92 -9.34
CA TYR A 78 2.67 5.63 -9.01
C TYR A 78 3.66 5.21 -10.09
N LEU A 79 4.87 4.86 -9.66
CA LEU A 79 5.85 4.13 -10.46
C LEU A 79 5.55 2.62 -10.39
N PRO A 80 6.10 1.80 -11.30
CA PRO A 80 5.95 0.34 -11.24
C PRO A 80 6.45 -0.28 -9.91
N THR A 81 7.35 0.41 -9.22
CA THR A 81 7.85 0.02 -7.89
C THR A 81 6.88 0.33 -6.75
N GLY A 82 5.72 0.93 -7.03
CA GLY A 82 4.77 1.43 -6.02
C GLY A 82 5.18 2.73 -5.34
N GLU A 83 6.41 3.21 -5.57
CA GLU A 83 6.83 4.55 -5.16
C GLU A 83 5.99 5.63 -5.85
N ARG A 84 5.81 6.77 -5.20
CA ARG A 84 5.10 7.93 -5.76
C ARG A 84 6.05 9.07 -6.10
N ALA A 85 6.23 9.33 -7.39
CA ALA A 85 7.03 10.44 -7.91
C ALA A 85 6.15 11.65 -8.28
N GLU A 86 6.74 12.84 -8.35
CA GLU A 86 6.04 14.04 -8.81
C GLU A 86 5.58 13.89 -10.27
N ALA A 87 4.35 14.31 -10.55
CA ALA A 87 3.78 14.28 -11.89
C ALA A 87 4.32 15.46 -12.72
N PRO A 88 4.63 15.25 -14.02
CA PRO A 88 4.94 16.34 -14.94
C PRO A 88 3.89 17.46 -14.91
N GLU A 89 4.33 18.71 -15.05
CA GLU A 89 3.43 19.88 -15.05
C GLU A 89 2.42 19.84 -16.20
N SER A 90 2.79 19.22 -17.32
CA SER A 90 1.94 19.06 -18.51
C SER A 90 0.74 18.13 -18.30
N LEU A 91 0.75 17.27 -17.28
CA LEU A 91 -0.35 16.35 -16.99
C LEU A 91 -1.47 17.04 -16.23
N ASN A 92 -2.71 16.91 -16.70
CA ASN A 92 -3.85 17.40 -15.92
C ASN A 92 -4.22 16.41 -14.80
N THR A 93 -5.03 16.87 -13.83
CA THR A 93 -5.44 16.05 -12.68
C THR A 93 -6.18 14.77 -13.07
N ARG A 94 -6.99 14.79 -14.14
CA ARG A 94 -7.75 13.62 -14.60
C ARG A 94 -6.81 12.52 -15.09
N ASP A 95 -5.77 12.88 -15.83
CA ASP A 95 -4.79 11.92 -16.35
C ASP A 95 -3.94 11.33 -15.22
N ILE A 96 -3.59 12.13 -14.20
CA ILE A 96 -2.92 11.63 -12.99
C ILE A 96 -3.79 10.60 -12.26
N ILE A 97 -5.08 10.91 -12.05
CA ILE A 97 -6.03 9.98 -11.42
C ILE A 97 -6.14 8.68 -12.23
N LYS A 98 -6.25 8.79 -13.55
CA LYS A 98 -6.36 7.63 -14.46
C LYS A 98 -5.13 6.73 -14.38
N GLN A 99 -3.93 7.30 -14.40
CA GLN A 99 -2.69 6.54 -14.29
C GLN A 99 -2.58 5.86 -12.91
N ASN A 100 -2.93 6.57 -11.83
CA ASN A 100 -2.87 5.99 -10.49
C ASN A 100 -3.89 4.87 -10.29
N LEU A 101 -5.11 5.02 -10.83
CA LEU A 101 -6.10 3.94 -10.85
C LEU A 101 -5.59 2.72 -11.63
N LYS A 102 -4.97 2.94 -12.79
CA LYS A 102 -4.40 1.87 -13.60
C LYS A 102 -3.37 1.06 -12.80
N PHE A 103 -2.43 1.73 -12.15
CA PHE A 103 -1.45 1.06 -11.28
C PHE A 103 -2.13 0.24 -10.17
N LEU A 104 -3.10 0.82 -9.45
CA LEU A 104 -3.77 0.12 -8.35
C LEU A 104 -4.58 -1.10 -8.81
N ILE A 105 -5.21 -1.03 -9.99
CA ILE A 105 -5.92 -2.16 -10.59
C ILE A 105 -4.94 -3.26 -11.00
N GLU A 106 -3.79 -2.89 -11.56
CA GLU A 106 -2.76 -3.85 -11.98
C GLU A 106 -2.21 -4.68 -10.81
N LEU A 107 -2.30 -4.19 -9.57
CA LEU A 107 -1.89 -4.96 -8.38
C LEU A 107 -2.69 -6.26 -8.19
N GLU A 108 -3.94 -6.31 -8.66
CA GLU A 108 -4.77 -7.53 -8.59
C GLU A 108 -4.29 -8.62 -9.58
N GLU A 109 -3.60 -8.21 -10.65
CA GLU A 109 -3.07 -9.11 -11.68
C GLU A 109 -1.66 -9.61 -11.36
N ILE A 110 -0.97 -8.95 -10.41
CA ILE A 110 0.36 -9.39 -9.97
C ILE A 110 0.19 -10.71 -9.21
N LYS A 111 0.63 -11.81 -9.82
CA LYS A 111 0.75 -13.09 -9.13
C LYS A 111 1.75 -12.94 -7.98
N ARG A 112 1.23 -12.89 -6.75
CA ARG A 112 2.04 -12.75 -5.53
C ARG A 112 3.14 -13.79 -5.39
N VAL A 113 2.98 -14.96 -6.03
CA VAL A 113 3.97 -16.05 -6.06
C VAL A 113 5.31 -15.58 -6.66
N ASP A 114 5.32 -14.60 -7.57
CA ASP A 114 6.53 -14.13 -8.24
C ASP A 114 7.29 -13.03 -7.44
N LEU A 115 6.67 -12.43 -6.41
CA LEU A 115 7.26 -11.36 -5.59
C LEU A 115 8.07 -11.89 -4.40
N PHE A 116 7.77 -13.10 -3.93
CA PHE A 116 8.37 -13.68 -2.73
C PHE A 116 9.19 -14.95 -3.00
N SER A 117 9.49 -15.24 -4.28
CA SER A 117 10.45 -16.28 -4.68
C SER A 117 11.89 -15.80 -4.45
N PHE A 118 12.27 -15.66 -3.18
CA PHE A 118 13.67 -15.68 -2.77
C PHE A 118 13.91 -17.00 -2.07
N ALA A 119 14.46 -17.96 -2.85
CA ALA A 119 15.15 -19.12 -2.31
C ALA A 119 16.59 -18.73 -1.93
#